data_AF-A0A3M1RJC0-F1
#
_entry.id   AF-A0A3M1RJC0-F1
#
_cell.length_a   1.000
_cell.length_b   1.000
_cell.length_c   1.000
_cell.angle_alpha   90.00
_cell.angle_beta   90.00
_cell.angle_gamma   90.00
#
_symmetry.space_group_name_H-M   'P 1'
#
loop_
_entity.id
_entity.type
_entity.pdbx_description
1 polymer ?
#
loop_
_entity_poly.entity_id
_entity_poly.type
_entity_poly.pdbx_seq_one_letter_code
_entity_poly.pdbx_strand_id
1 'polypeptide(L)'
;MKGGELVVLGAALVLLGMVMIFAGILGETLSAKGDARTEVRGGGVVMIGPIPLIFGTDRESAQTVMVLAIVLVVLTYLLFRRV
;
A
#
# COMPACT_ATOMS: atom_id res chain seq x y z
N MET A 1 1.72 -10.03 -34.35
CA MET A 1 1.71 -10.58 -32.98
C MET A 1 0.36 -11.27 -32.78
N LYS A 2 0.37 -12.57 -32.55
CA LYS A 2 -0.89 -13.29 -32.25
C LYS A 2 -1.34 -12.86 -30.86
N GLY A 3 -2.64 -12.70 -30.62
CA GLY A 3 -3.16 -12.23 -29.31
C GLY A 3 -2.63 -13.03 -28.11
N GLY A 4 -2.32 -14.32 -28.30
CA GLY A 4 -1.70 -15.17 -27.28
C GLY A 4 -0.29 -14.72 -26.84
N GLU A 5 0.52 -14.16 -27.75
CA GLU A 5 1.87 -13.66 -27.40
C GLU A 5 1.80 -12.43 -26.49
N LEU A 6 0.81 -11.55 -26.72
CA LEU A 6 0.57 -10.37 -25.87
C LEU A 6 0.09 -10.77 -24.48
N VAL A 7 -0.75 -11.81 -24.37
CA VAL A 7 -1.23 -12.33 -23.09
C VAL A 7 -0.06 -12.93 -22.29
N VAL A 8 0.81 -13.70 -22.94
CA VAL A 8 1.99 -14.29 -22.27
C VAL A 8 2.96 -13.20 -21.82
N LEU A 9 3.20 -12.17 -22.64
CA LEU A 9 4.06 -11.04 -22.28
C LEU A 9 3.49 -10.25 -21.09
N GLY A 10 2.17 -10.00 -21.09
CA GLY A 10 1.50 -9.35 -19.96
C GLY A 10 1.57 -10.16 -18.67
N ALA A 11 1.33 -11.48 -18.74
CA ALA A 11 1.47 -12.36 -17.58
C ALA A 11 2.91 -12.38 -17.05
N ALA A 12 3.91 -12.42 -17.92
CA ALA A 12 5.32 -12.36 -17.53
C ALA A 12 5.68 -11.04 -16.83
N LEU A 13 5.16 -9.90 -17.31
CA LEU A 13 5.35 -8.59 -16.68
C LEU A 13 4.72 -8.51 -15.29
N VAL A 14 3.51 -9.05 -15.10
CA VAL A 14 2.86 -9.10 -13.78
C VAL A 14 3.67 -9.94 -12.80
N LEU A 15 4.13 -11.12 -13.24
CA LEU A 15 4.98 -11.98 -12.41
C LEU A 15 6.30 -11.30 -12.03
N LEU A 16 6.96 -10.63 -12.99
CA LEU A 16 8.18 -9.88 -12.73
C LEU A 16 7.95 -8.75 -11.72
N GLY A 17 6.86 -7.99 -11.87
CA GLY A 17 6.48 -6.94 -10.93
C GLY A 17 6.24 -7.48 -9.52
N MET A 18 5.55 -8.62 -9.40
CA MET A 18 5.34 -9.28 -8.11
C MET A 18 6.66 -9.68 -7.45
N VAL A 19 7.58 -10.31 -8.20
CA VAL A 19 8.90 -10.71 -7.68
C VAL A 19 9.70 -9.49 -7.18
N MET A 20 9.68 -8.39 -7.92
CA MET A 20 10.36 -7.14 -7.53
C MET A 20 9.80 -6.56 -6.22
N ILE A 21 8.47 -6.55 -6.04
CA ILE A 21 7.84 -6.08 -4.80
C ILE A 21 8.27 -6.96 -3.62
N PHE A 22 8.21 -8.28 -3.77
CA PHE A 22 8.64 -9.22 -2.72
C PHE A 22 10.12 -9.06 -2.37
N ALA A 23 10.99 -8.90 -3.39
CA ALA A 23 12.42 -8.69 -3.17
C ALA A 23 12.70 -7.37 -2.43
N GLY A 24 11.94 -6.30 -2.72
CA GLY A 24 12.05 -5.03 -2.01
C GLY A 24 11.71 -5.15 -0.52
N ILE A 25 10.56 -5.75 -0.21
CA ILE A 25 10.12 -5.97 1.18
C ILE A 25 11.14 -6.84 1.95
N LEU A 26 11.64 -7.90 1.32
CA LEU A 26 12.60 -8.80 1.94
C LEU A 26 13.98 -8.14 2.12
N GLY A 27 14.39 -7.30 1.17
CA GLY A 27 15.62 -6.52 1.25
C GLY A 27 15.60 -5.49 2.37
N GLU A 28 14.48 -4.79 2.54
CA GLU A 28 14.29 -3.80 3.62
C GLU A 28 14.29 -4.46 5.01
N THR A 29 13.62 -5.60 5.16
CA THR A 29 13.59 -6.36 6.43
C THR A 29 14.93 -6.98 6.82
N LEU A 30 15.73 -7.41 5.83
CA LEU A 30 17.07 -7.96 6.08
C LEU A 30 18.14 -6.88 6.29
N SER A 31 17.98 -5.69 5.69
CA SER A 31 18.89 -4.55 5.83
C SER A 31 18.72 -3.79 7.14
N ALA A 32 17.67 -4.09 7.92
CA ALA A 32 17.43 -3.55 9.27
C ALA A 32 18.39 -4.11 10.34
N LYS A 33 19.63 -4.42 9.97
CA LYS A 33 20.62 -5.05 10.84
C LYS A 33 21.72 -4.06 11.21
N GLY A 34 21.45 -3.28 12.25
CA GLY A 34 22.48 -2.50 12.96
C GLY A 34 22.09 -1.06 13.19
N ASP A 35 21.21 -0.78 14.15
CA ASP A 35 21.57 -0.02 15.35
C ASP A 35 20.34 0.25 16.23
N ALA A 36 20.63 0.43 17.52
CA ALA A 36 19.75 0.65 18.65
C ALA A 36 18.41 1.36 18.38
N ARG A 37 17.32 0.77 18.91
CA ARG A 37 16.01 1.42 19.15
C ARG A 37 15.34 2.03 17.92
N THR A 38 15.26 1.28 16.81
CA THR A 38 14.27 1.61 15.79
C THR A 38 12.88 1.34 16.35
N GLU A 39 12.26 2.36 16.96
CA GLU A 39 10.83 2.36 17.23
C GLU A 39 10.14 2.10 15.89
N VAL A 40 9.37 1.01 15.81
CA VAL A 40 8.62 0.67 14.61
C VAL A 40 7.60 1.79 14.39
N ARG A 41 7.89 2.66 13.42
CA ARG A 41 7.02 3.75 13.01
C ARG A 41 6.05 3.24 11.96
N GLY A 42 4.79 3.10 12.33
CA GLY A 42 3.75 2.54 11.50
C GLY A 42 2.37 3.01 11.92
N GLY A 43 1.43 2.88 11.00
CA GLY A 43 0.07 3.31 11.21
C GLY A 43 -0.87 2.55 10.30
N GLY A 44 -2.13 2.47 10.70
CA GLY A 44 -3.18 1.75 10.00
C GLY A 44 -4.51 2.47 10.13
N VAL A 45 -5.41 2.20 9.19
CA VAL A 45 -6.79 2.71 9.22
C VAL A 45 -7.77 1.54 9.19
N VAL A 46 -8.76 1.57 10.08
CA VAL A 46 -9.90 0.66 10.06
C VAL A 46 -11.12 1.45 9.61
N MET A 47 -11.75 1.05 8.51
CA MET A 47 -12.94 1.70 7.98
C MET A 47 -14.19 1.06 8.59
N ILE A 48 -14.96 1.81 9.39
CA ILE A 48 -16.29 1.40 9.87
C ILE A 48 -17.33 2.19 9.07
N GLY A 49 -17.75 1.62 7.95
CA GLY A 49 -18.48 2.39 6.94
C GLY A 49 -17.60 3.55 6.40
N PRO A 50 -18.18 4.70 6.02
CA PRO A 50 -17.40 5.84 5.53
C PRO A 50 -16.63 6.58 6.64
N ILE A 51 -16.60 6.06 7.87
CA ILE A 51 -15.91 6.67 9.01
C ILE A 51 -14.58 5.95 9.23
N PRO A 52 -13.43 6.59 8.91
CA PRO A 52 -12.10 6.02 9.15
C PRO A 52 -11.69 6.14 10.62
N LEU A 53 -11.17 5.04 11.20
CA LEU A 53 -10.51 5.01 12.50
C LEU A 53 -9.00 4.86 12.30
N ILE A 54 -8.24 5.91 12.65
CA ILE A 54 -6.81 6.01 12.37
C ILE A 54 -5.99 5.63 13.60
N PHE A 55 -4.99 4.77 13.39
CA PHE A 55 -4.01 4.37 14.38
C PHE A 55 -2.61 4.71 13.86
N GLY A 56 -1.75 5.23 14.72
CA GLY A 56 -0.37 5.51 14.39
C GLY A 56 0.49 5.46 15.64
N THR A 57 1.69 4.92 15.51
CA THR A 57 2.71 4.88 16.57
C THR A 57 3.33 6.25 16.83
N ASP A 58 3.26 7.14 15.85
CA ASP A 58 3.78 8.50 15.91
C ASP A 58 2.90 9.44 15.06
N ARG A 59 3.09 10.75 15.29
CA ARG A 59 2.27 11.79 14.66
C ARG A 59 2.42 11.83 13.13
N GLU A 60 3.61 11.53 12.62
CA GLU A 60 3.91 11.59 11.19
C GLU A 60 3.24 10.42 10.46
N SER A 61 3.31 9.22 11.04
CA SER A 61 2.61 8.05 10.55
C SER A 61 1.09 8.24 10.59
N ALA A 62 0.54 8.73 11.72
CA ALA A 62 -0.88 9.02 11.85
C ALA A 62 -1.36 10.06 10.81
N GLN A 63 -0.57 11.10 10.55
CA GLN A 63 -0.91 12.11 9.54
C GLN A 63 -0.91 11.53 8.12
N THR A 64 0.08 10.69 7.79
CA THR A 64 0.15 10.02 6.48
C THR A 64 -1.07 9.13 6.26
N VAL A 65 -1.41 8.31 7.26
CA VAL A 65 -2.57 7.42 7.21
C VAL A 65 -3.88 8.21 7.17
N MET A 66 -3.97 9.35 7.88
CA MET A 66 -5.14 10.23 7.84
C MET A 66 -5.38 10.80 6.44
N VAL A 67 -4.33 11.30 5.78
CA VAL A 67 -4.45 11.81 4.40
C VAL A 67 -4.92 10.71 3.46
N LEU A 68 -4.32 9.51 3.57
CA LEU A 68 -4.73 8.35 2.78
C LEU A 68 -6.21 8.00 3.02
N ALA A 69 -6.65 7.98 4.28
CA ALA A 69 -8.02 7.67 4.65
C ALA A 69 -9.02 8.69 4.07
N ILE A 70 -8.71 9.99 4.14
CA ILE A 70 -9.56 11.04 3.56
C ILE A 70 -9.64 10.88 2.05
N VAL A 71 -8.51 10.64 1.38
CA VAL A 71 -8.48 10.41 -0.07
C VAL A 71 -9.37 9.23 -0.45
N LEU A 72 -9.28 8.10 0.29
CA LEU A 72 -10.13 6.93 0.06
C LEU A 72 -11.62 7.21 0.27
N VAL A 73 -11.99 7.96 1.32
CA VAL A 73 -13.39 8.35 1.57
C VAL A 73 -13.92 9.23 0.43
N VAL A 74 -13.13 10.20 -0.03
CA VAL A 74 -13.50 11.07 -1.16
C VAL A 74 -13.64 10.25 -2.45
N LEU A 75 -12.68 9.36 -2.75
CA LEU A 75 -12.75 8.47 -3.90
C LEU A 75 -14.00 7.59 -3.86
N THR A 76 -14.27 6.98 -2.71
CA THR A 76 -15.48 6.17 -2.49
C THR A 76 -16.72 7.01 -2.76
N TYR A 77 -16.82 8.18 -2.15
CA TYR A 77 -17.97 9.06 -2.35
C TYR A 77 -18.15 9.50 -3.81
N LEU A 78 -17.06 9.83 -4.51
CA LEU A 78 -17.10 10.23 -5.92
C LEU A 78 -17.53 9.08 -6.84
N LEU A 79 -17.04 7.87 -6.57
CA LEU A 79 -17.34 6.69 -7.37
C LEU A 79 -18.81 6.26 -7.16
N PHE A 80 -19.27 6.18 -5.91
CA PHE A 80 -20.64 5.80 -5.59
C PHE A 80 -21.68 6.88 -5.92
N ARG A 81 -21.30 8.17 -6.00
CA ARG A 81 -22.21 9.22 -6.49
C ARG A 81 -22.44 9.16 -8.01
N ARG A 82 -21.53 8.52 -8.75
CA ARG A 82 -21.53 8.45 -10.22
C ARG A 82 -22.25 7.21 -10.77
N VAL A 83 -22.72 6.31 -9.90
CA VAL A 83 -23.48 5.09 -10.21
C VAL A 83 -24.91 5.27 -9.74
#